data_AF-A0A969WE97-F1
#
_entry.id   AF-A0A969WE97-F1
#
_cell.length_a   1.000
_cell.length_b   1.000
_cell.length_c   1.000
_cell.angle_alpha   90.00
_cell.angle_beta   90.00
_cell.angle_gamma   90.00
#
_symmetry.space_group_name_H-M   'P 1'
#
loop_
_entity.id
_entity.type
_entity.pdbx_description
1 polymer ?
#
loop_
_entity_poly.entity_id
_entity_poly.type
_entity_poly.pdbx_seq_one_letter_code
_entity_poly.pdbx_strand_id
1 'polypeptide(L)'
;MSKQTQDHLQIIFQPFSEQPLGAVLKAALTGQIVPFHTFRAAVAFVKGSGVKHIRAELQEFVQQGGLVQLIFGIDQLGSSREGLAGLLSALNGKGSVWINHSIEKYITFHPKMYLFVSDITAFVIIGSGNLTEGGLYTNDEASLMYWLDLHNFEDRYLLQEVNANFDKWRDITEGNALLLTPDLLDDLVEAGLIPVEGGSEDRGDETKTVAPKVSSQSSDAFFKKSTTKRVAPRYKTSRLKQKKSILSPDEPVSQPTESSDESYVGFVMILQRTDAGTGQTTAGTSRRSPEVFIPLAARNAFPEFWGWPDLFSEDAARPGKMDRLNVKMWIGGGLVKVNMMTWPVKHDFRLRSEALRSAGTTGDILRIEKPAEDVGFDYYVEIIPQGTSDYDAYLDLCVNSVRNSKKRWGYYR
;
A
#
# COMPACT_ATOMS: atom_id res chain seq x y z
N MET A 1 -6.73 -14.27 35.17
CA MET A 1 -6.97 -14.48 33.71
C MET A 1 -5.99 -13.59 32.97
N SER A 2 -5.02 -14.20 32.28
CA SER A 2 -3.90 -13.50 31.65
C SER A 2 -4.41 -12.54 30.59
N LYS A 3 -4.05 -11.25 30.72
CA LYS A 3 -4.06 -10.30 29.60
C LYS A 3 -3.09 -10.84 28.55
N GLN A 4 -3.59 -11.59 27.57
CA GLN A 4 -2.90 -11.64 26.29
C GLN A 4 -2.91 -10.20 25.77
N THR A 5 -1.75 -9.58 25.72
CA THR A 5 -1.50 -8.47 24.79
C THR A 5 -1.95 -8.98 23.42
N GLN A 6 -3.10 -8.52 22.93
CA GLN A 6 -3.41 -8.69 21.52
C GLN A 6 -2.32 -7.92 20.80
N ASP A 7 -1.36 -8.64 20.22
CA ASP A 7 -0.39 -8.04 19.33
C ASP A 7 -1.17 -7.27 18.28
N HIS A 8 -0.85 -5.98 18.11
CA HIS A 8 -1.53 -5.08 17.17
C HIS A 8 -1.53 -5.63 15.73
N LEU A 9 -0.65 -6.60 15.43
CA LEU A 9 -0.43 -7.14 14.11
C LEU A 9 -0.37 -8.67 14.15
N GLN A 10 -1.20 -9.34 13.34
CA GLN A 10 -1.14 -10.78 13.12
C GLN A 10 -1.08 -11.07 11.62
N ILE A 11 -0.22 -12.00 11.21
CA ILE A 11 -0.21 -12.51 9.83
C ILE A 11 -0.93 -13.85 9.81
N ILE A 12 -1.85 -14.00 8.86
CA ILE A 12 -2.55 -15.24 8.55
C ILE A 12 -1.93 -15.80 7.27
N PHE A 13 -1.07 -16.81 7.42
CA PHE A 13 -0.56 -17.62 6.32
C PHE A 13 -1.41 -18.88 6.24
N GLN A 14 -2.22 -19.04 5.20
CA GLN A 14 -2.94 -20.28 4.97
C GLN A 14 -2.05 -21.22 4.13
N PRO A 15 -1.88 -22.51 4.49
CA PRO A 15 -2.57 -23.23 5.57
C PRO A 15 -1.79 -23.29 6.92
N PHE A 16 -0.71 -22.53 7.08
CA PHE A 16 0.24 -22.69 8.21
C PHE A 16 -0.17 -22.04 9.53
N SER A 17 -1.02 -21.00 9.50
CA SER A 17 -1.54 -20.32 10.69
C SER A 17 -2.63 -21.15 11.38
N GLU A 18 -2.76 -20.98 12.70
CA GLU A 18 -3.71 -21.76 13.52
C GLU A 18 -5.17 -21.67 13.06
N GLN A 19 -5.57 -20.52 12.54
CA GLN A 19 -6.93 -20.27 12.06
C GLN A 19 -6.88 -19.79 10.61
N PRO A 20 -7.61 -20.44 9.68
CA PRO A 20 -7.78 -19.93 8.33
C PRO A 20 -8.65 -18.67 8.33
N LEU A 21 -8.63 -17.90 7.24
CA LEU A 21 -9.37 -16.65 7.12
C LEU A 21 -10.85 -16.82 7.45
N GLY A 22 -11.49 -17.86 6.90
CA GLY A 22 -12.90 -18.12 7.13
C GLY A 22 -13.27 -18.35 8.60
N ALA A 23 -12.39 -19.00 9.37
CA ALA A 23 -12.60 -19.20 10.80
C ALA A 23 -12.54 -17.89 11.59
N VAL A 24 -11.61 -16.99 11.23
CA VAL A 24 -11.51 -15.65 11.83
C VAL A 24 -12.76 -14.82 11.55
N LEU A 25 -13.24 -14.80 10.31
CA LEU A 25 -14.48 -14.09 9.94
C LEU A 25 -15.69 -14.63 10.70
N LYS A 26 -15.80 -15.95 10.83
CA LYS A 26 -16.88 -16.61 11.56
C LYS A 26 -16.87 -16.27 13.05
N ALA A 27 -15.69 -16.28 13.68
CA ALA A 27 -15.53 -15.93 15.09
C ALA A 27 -15.88 -14.44 15.34
N ALA A 28 -15.58 -13.56 14.40
CA ALA A 28 -15.93 -12.13 14.49
C ALA A 28 -17.43 -11.89 14.32
N LEU A 29 -18.08 -12.54 13.34
CA LEU A 29 -19.53 -12.45 13.12
C LEU A 29 -20.36 -13.00 14.29
N THR A 30 -19.84 -13.99 15.01
CA THR A 30 -20.53 -14.60 16.17
C THR A 30 -20.24 -13.91 17.49
N GLY A 31 -19.43 -12.86 17.49
CA GLY A 31 -19.02 -12.16 18.72
C GLY A 31 -18.12 -13.00 19.64
N GLN A 32 -17.56 -14.11 19.16
CA GLN A 32 -16.64 -14.95 19.93
C GLN A 32 -15.32 -14.25 20.26
N ILE A 33 -14.94 -13.25 19.44
CA ILE A 33 -13.76 -12.42 19.67
C ILE A 33 -14.13 -11.19 20.50
N VAL A 34 -14.97 -10.32 19.94
CA VAL A 34 -15.50 -9.09 20.53
C VAL A 34 -16.91 -8.88 19.94
N PRO A 35 -17.89 -8.33 20.68
CA PRO A 35 -19.17 -7.93 20.12
C PRO A 35 -18.99 -6.73 19.17
N PHE A 36 -18.80 -7.01 17.88
CA PHE A 36 -18.74 -5.99 16.84
C PHE A 36 -20.15 -5.54 16.43
N HIS A 37 -20.32 -4.25 16.15
CA HIS A 37 -21.58 -3.70 15.65
C HIS A 37 -21.55 -3.40 14.15
N THR A 38 -20.36 -3.41 13.51
CA THR A 38 -20.21 -3.17 12.07
C THR A 38 -19.30 -4.21 11.43
N PHE A 39 -19.72 -4.73 10.28
CA PHE A 39 -18.92 -5.53 9.36
C PHE A 39 -18.91 -4.88 7.97
N ARG A 40 -17.72 -4.55 7.47
CA ARG A 40 -17.52 -4.07 6.09
C ARG A 40 -16.59 -5.02 5.34
N ALA A 41 -16.87 -5.29 4.07
CA ALA A 41 -15.95 -6.04 3.23
C ALA A 41 -15.88 -5.48 1.81
N ALA A 42 -14.68 -5.31 1.28
CA ALA A 42 -14.43 -4.96 -0.12
C ALA A 42 -13.56 -6.05 -0.74
N VAL A 43 -14.18 -6.91 -1.55
CA VAL A 43 -13.57 -8.18 -1.98
C VAL A 43 -13.77 -8.35 -3.48
N ALA A 44 -12.74 -8.81 -4.20
CA ALA A 44 -12.83 -8.95 -5.65
C ALA A 44 -13.90 -9.96 -6.04
N PHE A 45 -13.86 -11.17 -5.44
CA PHE A 45 -14.69 -12.29 -5.86
C PHE A 45 -15.53 -12.86 -4.72
N VAL A 46 -16.77 -13.22 -5.04
CA VAL A 46 -17.67 -13.96 -4.15
C VAL A 46 -18.34 -15.13 -4.86
N LYS A 47 -18.27 -16.31 -4.25
CA LYS A 47 -18.95 -17.51 -4.74
C LYS A 47 -19.87 -18.10 -3.69
N GLY A 48 -20.89 -18.84 -4.12
CA GLY A 48 -21.77 -19.61 -3.24
C GLY A 48 -20.98 -20.57 -2.34
N SER A 49 -19.89 -21.13 -2.88
CA SER A 49 -18.93 -21.94 -2.13
C SER A 49 -18.28 -21.22 -0.94
N GLY A 50 -18.06 -19.90 -1.01
CA GLY A 50 -17.57 -19.11 0.12
C GLY A 50 -18.69 -18.72 1.08
N VAL A 51 -19.80 -18.20 0.53
CA VAL A 51 -20.92 -17.66 1.31
C VAL A 51 -21.56 -18.70 2.22
N LYS A 52 -21.64 -19.97 1.79
CA LYS A 52 -22.20 -21.06 2.62
C LYS A 52 -21.52 -21.20 4.00
N HIS A 53 -20.26 -20.78 4.12
CA HIS A 53 -19.47 -20.92 5.36
C HIS A 53 -19.74 -19.84 6.39
N ILE A 54 -20.30 -18.69 5.99
CA ILE A 54 -20.56 -17.55 6.89
C ILE A 54 -22.04 -17.15 6.93
N ARG A 55 -22.89 -17.83 6.16
CA ARG A 55 -24.28 -17.40 5.93
C ARG A 55 -25.09 -17.31 7.22
N ALA A 56 -25.00 -18.32 8.08
CA ALA A 56 -25.79 -18.38 9.31
C ALA A 56 -25.35 -17.30 10.30
N GLU A 57 -24.04 -17.11 10.43
CA GLU A 57 -23.44 -16.12 11.33
C GLU A 57 -23.69 -14.70 10.83
N LEU A 58 -23.67 -14.48 9.51
CA LEU A 58 -24.04 -13.21 8.90
C LEU A 58 -25.53 -12.87 9.14
N GLN A 59 -26.42 -13.87 9.03
CA GLN A 59 -27.84 -13.71 9.35
C GLN A 59 -28.05 -13.34 10.82
N GLU A 60 -27.36 -14.00 11.73
CA GLU A 60 -27.43 -13.72 13.15
C GLU A 60 -26.90 -12.30 13.46
N PHE A 61 -25.76 -11.92 12.90
CA PHE A 61 -25.15 -10.60 13.08
C PHE A 61 -26.11 -9.47 12.72
N VAL A 62 -26.78 -9.55 11.56
CA VAL A 62 -27.78 -8.52 11.17
C VAL A 62 -29.08 -8.61 11.98
N GLN A 63 -29.45 -9.79 12.48
CA GLN A 63 -30.62 -9.94 13.37
C GLN A 63 -30.39 -9.25 14.72
N GLN A 64 -29.16 -9.29 15.22
CA GLN A 64 -28.73 -8.60 16.44
C GLN A 64 -28.53 -7.09 16.24
N GLY A 65 -28.77 -6.55 15.04
CA GLY A 65 -28.66 -5.12 14.74
C GLY A 65 -27.30 -4.68 14.19
N GLY A 66 -26.41 -5.63 13.89
CA GLY A 66 -25.12 -5.35 13.26
C GLY A 66 -25.29 -4.76 11.86
N LEU A 67 -24.52 -3.70 11.57
CA LEU A 67 -24.47 -3.05 10.27
C LEU A 67 -23.55 -3.83 9.32
N VAL A 68 -24.07 -4.27 8.17
CA VAL A 68 -23.27 -4.96 7.15
C VAL A 68 -23.23 -4.17 5.83
N GLN A 69 -22.03 -3.92 5.32
CA GLN A 69 -21.80 -3.24 4.04
C GLN A 69 -20.74 -3.97 3.22
N LEU A 70 -21.11 -4.47 2.05
CA LEU A 70 -20.25 -5.34 1.23
C LEU A 70 -20.07 -4.76 -0.18
N ILE A 71 -18.86 -4.81 -0.73
CA ILE A 71 -18.56 -4.41 -2.10
C ILE A 71 -17.88 -5.58 -2.80
N PHE A 72 -18.42 -5.99 -3.95
CA PHE A 72 -17.84 -7.05 -4.76
C PHE A 72 -17.49 -6.59 -6.17
N GLY A 73 -16.36 -7.08 -6.67
CA GLY A 73 -16.04 -6.99 -8.09
C GLY A 73 -16.80 -8.04 -8.90
N ILE A 74 -17.02 -7.80 -10.18
CA ILE A 74 -17.51 -8.81 -11.14
C ILE A 74 -16.51 -9.07 -12.27
N ASP A 75 -15.33 -8.44 -12.18
CA ASP A 75 -14.26 -8.64 -13.14
C ASP A 75 -13.83 -10.09 -13.22
N GLN A 76 -13.35 -10.51 -14.38
CA GLN A 76 -12.85 -11.87 -14.62
C GLN A 76 -13.88 -12.97 -14.32
N LEU A 77 -15.17 -12.62 -14.23
CA LEU A 77 -16.26 -13.54 -13.89
C LEU A 77 -16.04 -14.28 -12.56
N GLY A 78 -15.32 -13.65 -11.62
CA GLY A 78 -14.98 -14.29 -10.34
C GLY A 78 -16.12 -14.32 -9.33
N SER A 79 -17.12 -13.44 -9.47
CA SER A 79 -18.31 -13.40 -8.62
C SER A 79 -19.50 -14.07 -9.27
N SER A 80 -20.24 -14.91 -8.55
CA SER A 80 -21.36 -15.68 -9.09
C SER A 80 -22.74 -15.21 -8.64
N ARG A 81 -23.77 -15.62 -9.39
CA ARG A 81 -25.18 -15.45 -9.01
C ARG A 81 -25.45 -16.04 -7.63
N GLU A 82 -24.99 -17.26 -7.37
CA GLU A 82 -25.20 -17.99 -6.12
C GLU A 82 -24.57 -17.28 -4.92
N GLY A 83 -23.36 -16.74 -5.10
CA GLY A 83 -22.68 -15.97 -4.06
C GLY A 83 -23.45 -14.70 -3.70
N LEU A 84 -23.79 -13.89 -4.71
CA LEU A 84 -24.46 -12.61 -4.51
C LEU A 84 -25.91 -12.78 -4.00
N ALA A 85 -26.68 -13.69 -4.58
CA ALA A 85 -28.03 -14.01 -4.12
C ALA A 85 -28.02 -14.59 -2.69
N GLY A 86 -27.03 -15.44 -2.38
CA GLY A 86 -26.83 -15.97 -1.04
C GLY A 86 -26.61 -14.88 0.01
N LEU A 87 -25.81 -13.86 -0.33
CA LEU A 87 -25.60 -12.69 0.53
C LEU A 87 -26.85 -11.84 0.69
N LEU A 88 -27.55 -11.48 -0.39
CA LEU A 88 -28.81 -10.73 -0.30
C LEU A 88 -29.83 -11.43 0.59
N SER A 89 -29.96 -12.75 0.45
CA SER A 89 -30.80 -13.59 1.30
C SER A 89 -30.34 -13.60 2.76
N ALA A 90 -29.02 -13.67 3.01
CA ALA A 90 -28.47 -13.64 4.36
C ALA A 90 -28.72 -12.31 5.07
N LEU A 91 -28.61 -11.20 4.35
CA LEU A 91 -28.79 -9.86 4.90
C LEU A 91 -30.26 -9.50 5.13
N ASN A 92 -31.19 -10.11 4.40
CA ASN A 92 -32.64 -9.91 4.54
C ASN A 92 -33.04 -8.42 4.61
N GLY A 93 -32.45 -7.59 3.74
CA GLY A 93 -32.69 -6.15 3.68
C GLY A 93 -32.08 -5.30 4.80
N LYS A 94 -31.37 -5.90 5.76
CA LYS A 94 -30.73 -5.22 6.91
C LYS A 94 -29.25 -4.87 6.68
N GLY A 95 -28.76 -5.08 5.48
CA GLY A 95 -27.41 -4.73 5.05
C GLY A 95 -27.41 -4.26 3.60
N SER A 96 -26.24 -3.93 3.08
CA SER A 96 -26.11 -3.40 1.72
C SER A 96 -24.97 -4.07 0.98
N VAL A 97 -25.22 -4.38 -0.29
CA VAL A 97 -24.24 -4.98 -1.20
C VAL A 97 -24.10 -4.05 -2.41
N TRP A 98 -22.87 -3.72 -2.79
CA TRP A 98 -22.55 -2.98 -4.00
C TRP A 98 -21.75 -3.83 -4.96
N ILE A 99 -21.98 -3.64 -6.25
CA ILE A 99 -21.13 -4.16 -7.31
C ILE A 99 -20.23 -3.04 -7.81
N ASN A 100 -18.92 -3.29 -7.88
CA ASN A 100 -17.95 -2.37 -8.47
C ASN A 100 -17.37 -2.97 -9.76
N HIS A 101 -17.43 -2.22 -10.85
CA HIS A 101 -16.85 -2.60 -12.14
C HIS A 101 -16.49 -1.37 -12.95
N SER A 102 -15.41 -1.46 -13.72
CA SER A 102 -14.98 -0.44 -14.66
C SER A 102 -15.06 -1.01 -16.07
N ILE A 103 -15.72 -0.28 -16.97
CA ILE A 103 -15.84 -0.70 -18.38
C ILE A 103 -14.47 -0.72 -19.09
N GLU A 104 -13.47 -0.04 -18.52
CA GLU A 104 -12.09 -0.13 -18.97
C GLU A 104 -11.51 -1.49 -18.62
N LYS A 105 -11.44 -2.40 -19.60
CA LYS A 105 -10.96 -3.79 -19.49
C LYS A 105 -9.61 -4.03 -18.80
N TYR A 106 -8.78 -2.99 -18.64
CA TYR A 106 -7.48 -3.06 -17.96
C TYR A 106 -7.54 -2.66 -16.48
N ILE A 107 -8.72 -2.27 -15.99
CA ILE A 107 -9.00 -1.96 -14.59
C ILE A 107 -9.76 -3.14 -14.00
N THR A 108 -9.32 -3.61 -12.84
CA THR A 108 -10.00 -4.66 -12.07
C THR A 108 -10.21 -4.15 -10.65
N PHE A 109 -11.41 -4.28 -10.13
CA PHE A 109 -11.69 -4.14 -8.71
C PHE A 109 -11.18 -5.38 -7.99
N HIS A 110 -9.93 -5.32 -7.51
CA HIS A 110 -9.25 -6.48 -6.94
C HIS A 110 -8.88 -6.42 -5.43
N PRO A 111 -9.49 -5.58 -4.56
CA PRO A 111 -9.18 -5.62 -3.12
C PRO A 111 -9.65 -6.95 -2.50
N LYS A 112 -9.06 -7.33 -1.36
CA LYS A 112 -9.65 -8.30 -0.42
C LYS A 112 -9.44 -7.74 0.99
N MET A 113 -10.45 -7.04 1.48
CA MET A 113 -10.46 -6.37 2.77
C MET A 113 -11.70 -6.75 3.56
N TYR A 114 -11.52 -7.07 4.84
CA TYR A 114 -12.58 -7.35 5.80
C TYR A 114 -12.35 -6.49 7.05
N LEU A 115 -13.35 -5.75 7.50
CA LEU A 115 -13.26 -4.81 8.62
C LEU A 115 -14.39 -5.09 9.60
N PHE A 116 -14.04 -5.26 10.87
CA PHE A 116 -14.99 -5.36 11.99
C PHE A 116 -14.75 -4.22 12.98
N VAL A 117 -15.83 -3.60 13.46
CA VAL A 117 -15.77 -2.43 14.35
C VAL A 117 -16.72 -2.61 15.53
N SER A 118 -16.21 -2.32 16.73
CA SER A 118 -16.95 -2.19 17.98
C SER A 118 -16.71 -0.78 18.56
N ASP A 119 -17.28 -0.49 19.71
CA ASP A 119 -17.13 0.84 20.35
C ASP A 119 -15.68 1.14 20.78
N ILE A 120 -14.93 0.11 21.17
CA ILE A 120 -13.60 0.26 21.79
C ILE A 120 -12.46 -0.32 20.95
N THR A 121 -12.76 -1.20 20.01
CA THR A 121 -11.75 -1.82 19.15
C THR A 121 -12.29 -2.11 17.76
N ALA A 122 -11.39 -2.20 16.79
CA ALA A 122 -11.68 -2.69 15.46
C ALA A 122 -10.54 -3.61 15.01
N PHE A 123 -10.79 -4.42 13.98
CA PHE A 123 -9.68 -5.00 13.22
C PHE A 123 -9.98 -4.96 11.73
N VAL A 124 -8.92 -4.82 10.95
CA VAL A 124 -8.96 -4.91 9.50
C VAL A 124 -8.05 -6.03 9.02
N ILE A 125 -8.57 -6.88 8.14
CA ILE A 125 -7.81 -7.91 7.44
C ILE A 125 -7.64 -7.47 5.99
N ILE A 126 -6.40 -7.41 5.50
CA ILE A 126 -6.07 -7.12 4.10
C ILE A 126 -5.14 -8.20 3.58
N GLY A 127 -5.47 -8.83 2.47
CA GLY A 127 -4.68 -9.93 1.95
C GLY A 127 -5.11 -10.41 0.57
N SER A 128 -4.87 -11.70 0.32
CA SER A 128 -5.19 -12.36 -0.95
C SER A 128 -6.54 -13.10 -0.95
N GLY A 129 -7.10 -13.43 0.22
CA GLY A 129 -8.28 -14.30 0.36
C GLY A 129 -9.61 -13.66 -0.06
N ASN A 130 -10.19 -14.15 -1.16
CA ASN A 130 -11.54 -13.80 -1.63
C ASN A 130 -12.65 -14.51 -0.81
N LEU A 131 -13.91 -14.10 -0.95
CA LEU A 131 -15.07 -14.74 -0.31
C LEU A 131 -15.51 -15.98 -1.09
N THR A 132 -14.62 -16.96 -1.14
CA THR A 132 -14.73 -18.25 -1.86
C THR A 132 -14.20 -19.35 -0.95
N GLU A 133 -14.58 -20.62 -1.16
CA GLU A 133 -14.02 -21.72 -0.35
C GLU A 133 -12.49 -21.81 -0.44
N GLY A 134 -11.93 -21.53 -1.63
CA GLY A 134 -10.50 -21.34 -1.88
C GLY A 134 -9.90 -20.31 -0.92
N GLY A 135 -10.30 -19.06 -1.11
CA GLY A 135 -9.74 -17.92 -0.37
C GLY A 135 -10.01 -17.94 1.13
N LEU A 136 -11.06 -18.63 1.59
CA LEU A 136 -11.39 -18.72 3.00
C LEU A 136 -10.67 -19.87 3.74
N TYR A 137 -10.32 -20.96 3.06
CA TYR A 137 -9.88 -22.19 3.73
C TYR A 137 -8.80 -23.01 3.03
N THR A 138 -8.79 -23.09 1.71
CA THR A 138 -8.06 -24.15 1.00
C THR A 138 -6.89 -23.69 0.14
N ASN A 139 -6.89 -22.44 -0.34
CA ASN A 139 -5.78 -21.88 -1.10
C ASN A 139 -4.57 -21.54 -0.21
N ASP A 140 -3.39 -21.45 -0.82
CA ASP A 140 -2.25 -20.78 -0.20
C ASP A 140 -2.49 -19.27 -0.20
N GLU A 141 -2.75 -18.71 0.98
CA GLU A 141 -3.16 -17.30 1.13
C GLU A 141 -2.27 -16.59 2.15
N ALA A 142 -2.08 -15.28 1.97
CA ALA A 142 -1.40 -14.44 2.94
C ALA A 142 -2.24 -13.19 3.22
N SER A 143 -2.56 -12.97 4.49
CA SER A 143 -3.32 -11.80 4.93
C SER A 143 -2.72 -11.18 6.19
N LEU A 144 -2.79 -9.86 6.26
CA LEU A 144 -2.42 -9.10 7.45
C LEU A 144 -3.70 -8.72 8.19
N MET A 145 -3.81 -9.12 9.45
CA MET A 145 -4.83 -8.67 10.38
C MET A 145 -4.22 -7.63 11.32
N TYR A 146 -4.81 -6.45 11.36
CA TYR A 146 -4.36 -5.35 12.20
C TYR A 146 -5.46 -4.94 13.18
N TRP A 147 -5.15 -5.03 14.47
CA TRP A 147 -6.01 -4.61 15.56
C TRP A 147 -5.83 -3.12 15.85
N LEU A 148 -6.96 -2.46 16.08
CA LEU A 148 -7.08 -1.03 16.33
C LEU A 148 -7.65 -0.82 17.72
N ASP A 149 -6.93 -0.10 18.58
CA ASP A 149 -7.45 0.40 19.85
C ASP A 149 -8.13 1.75 19.60
N LEU A 150 -9.46 1.83 19.73
CA LEU A 150 -10.20 3.05 19.44
C LEU A 150 -10.07 4.11 20.53
N HIS A 151 -9.34 3.85 21.62
CA HIS A 151 -8.87 4.89 22.54
C HIS A 151 -7.61 5.60 22.02
N ASN A 152 -6.85 4.98 21.11
CA ASN A 152 -5.70 5.57 20.46
C ASN A 152 -6.10 6.47 19.28
N PHE A 153 -5.48 7.65 19.17
CA PHE A 153 -5.79 8.61 18.11
C PHE A 153 -5.38 8.12 16.71
N GLU A 154 -4.19 7.53 16.57
CA GLU A 154 -3.66 7.03 15.29
C GLU A 154 -4.53 5.89 14.75
N ASP A 155 -4.97 4.97 15.62
CA ASP A 155 -5.82 3.86 15.23
C ASP A 155 -7.23 4.33 14.81
N ARG A 156 -7.79 5.34 15.50
CA ARG A 156 -9.05 5.98 15.05
C ARG A 156 -8.88 6.67 13.71
N TYR A 157 -7.76 7.35 13.49
CA TYR A 157 -7.46 8.01 12.21
C TYR A 157 -7.33 6.99 11.07
N LEU A 158 -6.60 5.90 11.31
CA LEU A 158 -6.48 4.80 10.34
C LEU A 158 -7.85 4.17 10.03
N LEU A 159 -8.70 3.93 11.04
CA LEU A 159 -10.06 3.46 10.83
C LEU A 159 -10.87 4.45 9.96
N GLN A 160 -10.72 5.76 10.20
CA GLN A 160 -11.37 6.78 9.39
C GLN A 160 -10.87 6.75 7.93
N GLU A 161 -9.58 6.59 7.68
CA GLU A 161 -9.03 6.44 6.33
C GLU A 161 -9.55 5.19 5.61
N VAL A 162 -9.57 4.05 6.29
CA VAL A 162 -10.11 2.80 5.73
C VAL A 162 -11.57 2.99 5.35
N ASN A 163 -12.38 3.57 6.25
CA ASN A 163 -13.79 3.84 5.99
C ASN A 163 -14.00 4.84 4.85
N ALA A 164 -13.23 5.93 4.81
CA ALA A 164 -13.34 6.94 3.76
C ALA A 164 -12.98 6.37 2.37
N ASN A 165 -11.99 5.47 2.28
CA ASN A 165 -11.65 4.83 1.00
C ASN A 165 -12.62 3.73 0.60
N PHE A 166 -13.17 2.98 1.58
CA PHE A 166 -14.28 2.07 1.35
C PHE A 166 -15.50 2.81 0.77
N ASP A 167 -15.83 3.97 1.34
CA ASP A 167 -16.97 4.78 0.90
C ASP A 167 -16.82 5.27 -0.54
N LYS A 168 -15.60 5.62 -0.98
CA LYS A 168 -15.31 5.95 -2.38
C LYS A 168 -15.55 4.78 -3.34
N TRP A 169 -15.29 3.54 -2.92
CA TRP A 169 -15.49 2.37 -3.78
C TRP A 169 -16.96 1.98 -3.96
N ARG A 170 -17.86 2.41 -3.06
CA ARG A 170 -19.30 2.22 -3.20
C ARG A 170 -20.05 3.46 -3.69
N ASP A 171 -19.33 4.53 -4.01
CA ASP A 171 -19.94 5.75 -4.52
C ASP A 171 -20.54 5.51 -5.91
N ILE A 172 -21.87 5.58 -5.98
CA ILE A 172 -22.64 5.34 -7.21
C ILE A 172 -22.60 6.52 -8.18
N THR A 173 -22.13 7.69 -7.74
CA THR A 173 -22.17 8.93 -8.54
C THR A 173 -21.22 8.89 -9.72
N GLU A 174 -20.08 8.20 -9.60
CA GLU A 174 -19.12 7.98 -10.68
C GLU A 174 -19.59 6.93 -11.70
N GLY A 175 -20.58 6.11 -11.35
CA GLY A 175 -21.17 5.09 -12.21
C GLY A 175 -20.33 3.82 -12.40
N ASN A 176 -19.26 3.64 -11.63
CA ASN A 176 -18.49 2.39 -11.54
C ASN A 176 -18.93 1.51 -10.35
N ALA A 177 -19.87 1.98 -9.53
CA ALA A 177 -20.49 1.22 -8.46
C ALA A 177 -22.01 1.27 -8.58
N LEU A 178 -22.68 0.16 -8.27
CA LEU A 178 -24.14 0.05 -8.24
C LEU A 178 -24.57 -0.64 -6.94
N LEU A 179 -25.64 -0.15 -6.31
CA LEU A 179 -26.28 -0.85 -5.20
C LEU A 179 -27.02 -2.08 -5.75
N LEU A 180 -26.68 -3.27 -5.24
CA LEU A 180 -27.24 -4.52 -5.71
C LEU A 180 -28.65 -4.73 -5.18
N THR A 181 -29.58 -4.94 -6.10
CA THR A 181 -30.94 -5.43 -5.84
C THR A 181 -31.11 -6.81 -6.50
N PRO A 182 -32.13 -7.60 -6.12
CA PRO A 182 -32.46 -8.83 -6.84
C PRO A 182 -32.65 -8.62 -8.34
N ASP A 183 -33.39 -7.57 -8.73
CA ASP A 183 -33.64 -7.23 -10.14
C ASP A 183 -32.33 -6.91 -10.87
N LEU A 184 -31.47 -6.07 -10.28
CA LEU A 184 -30.17 -5.76 -10.88
C LEU A 184 -29.27 -7.00 -10.98
N LEU A 185 -29.35 -7.93 -10.03
CA LEU A 185 -28.61 -9.19 -10.12
C LEU A 185 -29.08 -10.01 -11.32
N ASP A 186 -30.39 -10.12 -11.54
CA ASP A 186 -30.95 -10.82 -12.70
C ASP A 186 -30.54 -10.13 -14.01
N ASP A 187 -30.59 -8.80 -14.08
CA ASP A 187 -30.15 -8.03 -15.25
C ASP A 187 -28.66 -8.27 -15.58
N LEU A 188 -27.79 -8.29 -14.56
CA LEU A 188 -26.36 -8.52 -14.73
C LEU A 188 -26.03 -9.97 -15.14
N VAL A 189 -26.83 -10.94 -14.69
CA VAL A 189 -26.73 -12.35 -15.12
C VAL A 189 -27.18 -12.50 -16.58
N GLU A 190 -28.32 -11.91 -16.95
CA GLU A 190 -28.82 -11.93 -18.33
C GLU A 190 -27.84 -11.25 -19.30
N ALA A 191 -27.17 -10.19 -18.86
CA ALA A 191 -26.13 -9.49 -19.61
C ALA A 191 -24.80 -10.28 -19.73
N GLY A 192 -24.68 -11.45 -19.07
CA GLY A 192 -23.48 -12.29 -19.07
C GLY A 192 -22.30 -11.70 -18.29
N LEU A 193 -22.56 -10.74 -17.39
CA LEU A 193 -21.54 -10.10 -16.57
C LEU A 193 -21.30 -10.85 -15.25
N ILE A 194 -22.27 -11.65 -14.82
CA ILE A 194 -22.20 -12.51 -13.63
C ILE A 194 -22.53 -13.95 -14.04
N PRO A 195 -21.61 -14.91 -13.89
CA PRO A 195 -21.87 -16.33 -14.18
C PRO A 195 -22.78 -16.99 -13.16
N VAL A 196 -23.37 -18.12 -13.59
CA VAL A 196 -24.11 -19.07 -12.77
C VAL A 196 -23.22 -20.29 -12.49
N GLU A 197 -23.05 -20.66 -11.23
CA GLU A 197 -22.24 -21.82 -10.84
C GLU A 197 -22.80 -23.13 -11.43
N GLY A 198 -21.92 -24.04 -11.84
CA GLY A 198 -22.32 -25.30 -12.49
C GLY A 198 -22.76 -25.18 -13.96
N GLY A 199 -22.73 -23.98 -14.54
CA GLY A 199 -22.81 -23.77 -16.00
C GLY A 199 -21.48 -24.09 -16.71
N SER A 200 -21.53 -24.27 -18.03
CA SER A 200 -20.40 -24.71 -18.89
C SER A 200 -19.12 -23.84 -18.85
N GLU A 201 -19.13 -22.70 -18.16
CA GLU A 201 -18.01 -21.75 -18.04
C GLU A 201 -17.30 -21.80 -16.68
N ASP A 202 -17.72 -22.66 -15.75
CA ASP A 202 -17.19 -22.75 -14.36
C ASP A 202 -15.83 -23.49 -14.26
N ARG A 203 -14.91 -23.22 -15.19
CA ARG A 203 -13.50 -23.64 -15.02
C ARG A 203 -12.74 -22.54 -14.30
N GLY A 204 -12.91 -22.54 -12.98
CA GLY A 204 -11.99 -21.89 -12.06
C GLY A 204 -10.61 -22.53 -12.14
N ASP A 205 -9.75 -21.99 -13.00
CA ASP A 205 -8.30 -22.15 -12.93
C ASP A 205 -7.71 -20.75 -13.04
N GLU A 206 -7.08 -20.27 -11.95
CA GLU A 206 -6.37 -18.98 -11.91
C GLU A 206 -5.16 -18.94 -12.86
N THR A 207 -4.91 -20.02 -13.60
CA THR A 207 -3.91 -20.07 -14.66
C THR A 207 -4.47 -20.48 -16.02
N LYS A 208 -4.55 -19.46 -16.90
CA LYS A 208 -4.76 -19.54 -18.36
C LYS A 208 -6.13 -20.05 -18.84
N THR A 209 -7.00 -19.11 -19.21
CA THR A 209 -7.90 -19.33 -20.36
C THR A 209 -8.20 -18.03 -21.10
N VAL A 210 -8.17 -18.14 -22.43
CA VAL A 210 -8.52 -17.11 -23.40
C VAL A 210 -9.88 -16.51 -23.05
N ALA A 211 -9.93 -15.18 -22.88
CA ALA A 211 -11.14 -14.46 -22.56
C ALA A 211 -12.27 -14.85 -23.54
N PRO A 212 -13.45 -15.29 -23.05
CA PRO A 212 -14.63 -15.35 -23.88
C PRO A 212 -14.88 -13.95 -24.46
N LYS A 213 -15.37 -13.88 -25.70
CA LYS A 213 -15.81 -12.60 -26.29
C LYS A 213 -17.05 -12.11 -25.55
N VAL A 214 -16.87 -11.51 -24.38
CA VAL A 214 -17.87 -10.59 -23.81
C VAL A 214 -17.96 -9.44 -24.81
N SER A 215 -19.07 -9.38 -25.52
CA SER A 215 -19.34 -8.31 -26.45
C SER A 215 -19.27 -7.00 -25.66
N SER A 216 -18.49 -6.03 -26.13
CA SER A 216 -18.36 -4.72 -25.49
C SER A 216 -19.65 -3.88 -25.56
N GLN A 217 -20.79 -4.51 -25.79
CA GLN A 217 -22.11 -3.90 -25.86
C GLN A 217 -22.97 -4.18 -24.61
N SER A 218 -22.56 -5.06 -23.67
CA SER A 218 -23.37 -5.36 -22.48
C SER A 218 -22.96 -4.62 -21.18
N SER A 219 -21.67 -4.36 -20.91
CA SER A 219 -21.23 -3.68 -19.68
C SER A 219 -21.57 -2.19 -19.62
N ASP A 220 -21.51 -1.52 -20.77
CA ASP A 220 -21.68 -0.07 -20.90
C ASP A 220 -23.12 0.40 -20.61
N ALA A 221 -24.08 -0.54 -20.59
CA ALA A 221 -25.46 -0.28 -20.19
C ALA A 221 -25.60 -0.06 -18.67
N PHE A 222 -24.68 -0.63 -17.87
CA PHE A 222 -24.74 -0.61 -16.41
C PHE A 222 -23.69 0.30 -15.80
N PHE A 223 -22.47 0.29 -16.35
CA PHE A 223 -21.31 0.96 -15.76
C PHE A 223 -20.75 2.07 -16.65
N LYS A 224 -20.12 3.06 -16.02
CA LYS A 224 -19.45 4.19 -16.69
C LYS A 224 -17.93 4.06 -16.63
N LYS A 225 -17.25 4.80 -17.50
CA LYS A 225 -15.80 4.98 -17.44
C LYS A 225 -15.40 5.63 -16.13
N SER A 226 -14.32 5.15 -15.54
CA SER A 226 -13.76 5.81 -14.36
C SER A 226 -13.27 7.21 -14.75
N THR A 227 -13.69 8.22 -13.97
CA THR A 227 -13.22 9.61 -14.12
C THR A 227 -11.74 9.73 -13.74
N THR A 228 -11.21 8.78 -12.96
CA THR A 228 -9.82 8.75 -12.50
C THR A 228 -8.91 8.17 -13.59
N LYS A 229 -8.03 9.00 -14.16
CA LYS A 229 -7.01 8.54 -15.13
C LYS A 229 -6.01 7.61 -14.46
N ARG A 230 -6.05 6.31 -14.82
CA ARG A 230 -5.07 5.30 -14.43
C ARG A 230 -4.18 4.96 -15.63
N VAL A 231 -2.90 5.33 -15.56
CA VAL A 231 -1.94 5.06 -16.64
C VAL A 231 -0.67 4.48 -16.04
N ALA A 232 -0.33 3.25 -16.43
CA ALA A 232 0.95 2.66 -16.09
C ALA A 232 2.10 3.46 -16.76
N PRO A 233 3.21 3.71 -16.06
CA PRO A 233 4.37 4.34 -16.66
C PRO A 233 4.86 3.54 -17.88
N ARG A 234 5.03 4.20 -19.05
CA ARG A 234 5.57 3.54 -20.25
C ARG A 234 7.05 3.22 -20.05
N TYR A 235 7.42 1.94 -20.14
CA TYR A 235 8.80 1.51 -20.14
C TYR A 235 9.37 1.54 -21.57
N LYS A 236 10.47 2.28 -21.80
CA LYS A 236 11.22 2.22 -23.07
C LYS A 236 12.13 1.00 -23.05
N THR A 237 11.82 -0.03 -23.82
CA THR A 237 12.73 -1.16 -24.06
C THR A 237 13.91 -0.70 -24.91
N SER A 238 15.07 -0.41 -24.31
CA SER A 238 16.32 -0.39 -25.05
C SER A 238 16.76 -1.83 -25.27
N ARG A 239 16.81 -2.28 -26.53
CA ARG A 239 17.53 -3.51 -26.89
C ARG A 239 19.02 -3.28 -26.61
N LEU A 240 19.51 -3.76 -25.48
CA LEU A 240 20.94 -3.83 -25.21
C LEU A 240 21.51 -4.94 -26.12
N LYS A 241 22.35 -4.56 -27.08
CA LYS A 241 23.24 -5.50 -27.78
C LYS A 241 24.20 -6.07 -26.72
N GLN A 242 24.06 -7.35 -26.40
CA GLN A 242 25.02 -8.06 -25.55
C GLN A 242 26.39 -8.07 -26.23
N LYS A 243 27.38 -7.39 -25.64
CA LYS A 243 28.79 -7.71 -25.86
C LYS A 243 29.17 -8.74 -24.80
N LYS A 244 29.68 -9.90 -25.25
CA LYS A 244 30.35 -10.89 -24.40
C LYS A 244 31.58 -10.23 -23.77
N SER A 245 31.63 -10.10 -22.44
CA SER A 245 32.90 -9.90 -21.74
C SER A 245 33.38 -11.24 -21.20
N ILE A 246 34.63 -11.53 -21.51
CA ILE A 246 35.41 -12.68 -21.03
C ILE A 246 35.86 -12.31 -19.61
N LEU A 247 35.55 -13.17 -18.63
CA LEU A 247 36.08 -13.06 -17.28
C LEU A 247 37.44 -13.75 -17.21
N SER A 248 38.37 -13.17 -16.47
CA SER A 248 39.52 -13.87 -15.89
C SER A 248 39.77 -13.33 -14.48
N PRO A 249 40.33 -14.17 -13.59
CA PRO A 249 40.18 -14.03 -12.14
C PRO A 249 41.43 -13.50 -11.43
N ASP A 250 41.19 -13.15 -10.16
CA ASP A 250 42.12 -12.96 -9.04
C ASP A 250 42.91 -11.65 -8.94
N GLU A 251 42.65 -10.88 -7.86
CA GLU A 251 43.64 -10.60 -6.80
C GLU A 251 42.99 -9.86 -5.58
N PRO A 252 43.66 -9.75 -4.41
CA PRO A 252 43.15 -10.25 -3.14
C PRO A 252 42.46 -9.21 -2.23
N VAL A 253 41.69 -9.74 -1.28
CA VAL A 253 41.03 -9.01 -0.21
C VAL A 253 42.05 -8.58 0.86
N SER A 254 42.27 -7.27 1.00
CA SER A 254 42.95 -6.68 2.15
C SER A 254 41.93 -6.15 3.16
N GLN A 255 42.03 -6.62 4.41
CA GLN A 255 41.23 -6.18 5.55
C GLN A 255 41.59 -4.73 5.95
N PRO A 256 40.63 -3.91 6.43
CA PRO A 256 40.96 -2.64 7.06
C PRO A 256 41.27 -2.83 8.55
N THR A 257 42.40 -2.27 8.95
CA THR A 257 42.87 -1.98 10.31
C THR A 257 42.01 -0.91 11.01
N GLU A 258 41.78 -1.09 12.32
CA GLU A 258 41.12 -0.15 13.24
C GLU A 258 42.01 1.06 13.61
N SER A 259 41.38 2.23 13.76
CA SER A 259 41.58 3.29 14.79
C SER A 259 40.89 4.57 14.30
N SER A 260 40.14 5.39 15.04
CA SER A 260 39.75 5.46 16.45
C SER A 260 38.65 6.53 16.57
N ASP A 261 37.55 6.19 17.24
CA ASP A 261 36.77 7.01 18.19
C ASP A 261 36.51 8.50 17.88
N GLU A 262 35.46 8.73 17.07
CA GLU A 262 34.37 9.69 17.29
C GLU A 262 33.31 9.24 16.27
N SER A 263 32.35 8.39 16.67
CA SER A 263 31.49 7.71 15.68
C SER A 263 30.49 8.70 15.05
N TYR A 264 30.90 9.36 13.98
CA TYR A 264 30.01 10.18 13.15
C TYR A 264 28.94 9.26 12.59
N VAL A 265 27.69 9.48 13.00
CA VAL A 265 26.57 8.77 12.37
C VAL A 265 26.29 9.46 11.04
N GLY A 266 26.45 8.72 9.95
CA GLY A 266 26.23 9.21 8.60
C GLY A 266 25.19 8.41 7.83
N PHE A 267 24.49 9.09 6.92
CA PHE A 267 23.53 8.56 5.97
C PHE A 267 24.04 8.79 4.54
N VAL A 268 23.94 7.77 3.68
CA VAL A 268 24.27 7.86 2.25
C VAL A 268 23.11 7.44 1.37
N MET A 269 22.98 8.08 0.21
CA MET A 269 21.97 7.73 -0.79
C MET A 269 22.38 8.11 -2.20
N ILE A 270 22.18 7.21 -3.16
CA ILE A 270 22.39 7.49 -4.58
C ILE A 270 21.26 8.39 -5.12
N LEU A 271 21.60 9.60 -5.56
CA LEU A 271 20.68 10.57 -6.12
C LEU A 271 20.07 10.07 -7.44
N GLN A 272 18.75 10.16 -7.55
CA GLN A 272 18.03 9.86 -8.79
C GLN A 272 17.56 11.15 -9.47
N ARG A 273 17.01 11.04 -10.68
CA ARG A 273 16.48 12.17 -11.45
C ARG A 273 15.46 13.03 -10.68
N THR A 274 14.73 12.44 -9.74
CA THR A 274 13.77 13.18 -8.90
C THR A 274 14.43 14.05 -7.83
N ASP A 275 15.65 13.69 -7.42
CA ASP A 275 16.36 14.23 -6.27
C ASP A 275 17.42 15.28 -6.66
N ALA A 276 17.80 15.33 -7.93
CA ALA A 276 18.93 16.13 -8.43
C ALA A 276 18.55 17.05 -9.61
N GLY A 277 19.15 18.23 -9.65
CA GLY A 277 19.02 19.23 -10.71
C GLY A 277 17.82 20.17 -10.57
N THR A 278 17.66 21.07 -11.56
CA THR A 278 16.69 22.19 -11.52
C THR A 278 15.22 21.80 -11.76
N GLY A 279 14.95 20.54 -12.09
CA GLY A 279 13.60 20.01 -12.37
C GLY A 279 13.02 20.45 -13.71
N GLN A 280 12.77 19.49 -14.62
CA GLN A 280 12.08 19.60 -15.92
C GLN A 280 12.39 20.84 -16.79
N THR A 281 13.15 20.62 -17.87
CA THR A 281 13.47 21.62 -18.91
C THR A 281 12.44 21.69 -20.05
N THR A 282 11.21 21.18 -19.84
CA THR A 282 10.17 21.17 -20.89
C THR A 282 9.41 22.49 -20.92
N ALA A 283 9.40 23.16 -22.08
CA ALA A 283 8.67 24.40 -22.26
C ALA A 283 7.16 24.22 -21.97
N GLY A 284 6.58 25.09 -21.15
CA GLY A 284 5.16 25.07 -20.80
C GLY A 284 4.78 24.29 -19.53
N THR A 285 5.73 23.69 -18.81
CA THR A 285 5.46 23.05 -17.50
C THR A 285 5.93 23.90 -16.33
N SER A 286 5.16 23.92 -15.23
CA SER A 286 5.53 24.61 -13.99
C SER A 286 6.74 23.93 -13.31
N ARG A 287 7.60 24.74 -12.68
CA ARG A 287 8.80 24.26 -11.97
C ARG A 287 8.40 23.32 -10.83
N ARG A 288 9.06 22.16 -10.70
CA ARG A 288 8.83 21.26 -9.55
C ARG A 288 9.39 21.85 -8.28
N SER A 289 8.67 21.67 -7.17
CA SER A 289 9.16 21.97 -5.82
C SER A 289 10.53 21.32 -5.56
N PRO A 290 11.46 22.02 -4.88
CA PRO A 290 12.83 21.57 -4.71
C PRO A 290 12.97 20.54 -3.59
N GLU A 291 12.49 19.33 -3.84
CA GLU A 291 12.40 18.25 -2.86
C GLU A 291 13.34 17.11 -3.22
N VAL A 292 14.17 16.71 -2.26
CA VAL A 292 14.95 15.46 -2.27
C VAL A 292 14.12 14.40 -1.53
N PHE A 293 13.88 13.26 -2.17
CA PHE A 293 13.03 12.20 -1.60
C PHE A 293 13.90 11.20 -0.85
N ILE A 294 13.75 11.11 0.48
CA ILE A 294 14.43 10.11 1.29
C ILE A 294 13.51 8.89 1.43
N PRO A 295 14.01 7.67 1.20
CA PRO A 295 13.23 6.47 1.43
C PRO A 295 12.70 6.43 2.86
N LEU A 296 11.41 6.16 3.05
CA LEU A 296 10.86 6.00 4.40
C LEU A 296 11.54 4.89 5.19
N ALA A 297 11.97 3.82 4.50
CA ALA A 297 12.75 2.76 5.13
C ALA A 297 14.04 3.29 5.75
N ALA A 298 14.68 4.31 5.16
CA ALA A 298 15.85 4.95 5.76
C ALA A 298 15.48 5.70 7.04
N ARG A 299 14.43 6.53 6.98
CA ARG A 299 13.92 7.23 8.18
C ARG A 299 13.57 6.26 9.31
N ASN A 300 12.87 5.18 8.98
CA ASN A 300 12.42 4.20 9.96
C ASN A 300 13.55 3.33 10.51
N ALA A 301 14.62 3.11 9.73
CA ALA A 301 15.77 2.34 10.18
C ALA A 301 16.61 3.10 11.23
N PHE A 302 16.57 4.43 11.23
CA PHE A 302 17.30 5.27 12.18
C PHE A 302 16.51 6.56 12.50
N PRO A 303 15.36 6.47 13.19
CA PRO A 303 14.44 7.61 13.39
C PRO A 303 15.08 8.77 14.16
N GLU A 304 15.89 8.47 15.17
CA GLU A 304 16.63 9.44 15.97
C GLU A 304 17.69 10.19 15.14
N PHE A 305 18.25 9.59 14.07
CA PHE A 305 19.10 10.31 13.13
C PHE A 305 18.34 11.50 12.55
N TRP A 306 17.07 11.35 12.20
CA TRP A 306 16.24 12.42 11.63
C TRP A 306 15.54 13.29 12.66
N GLY A 307 15.65 12.96 13.96
CA GLY A 307 14.85 13.58 15.03
C GLY A 307 13.37 13.22 14.94
N TRP A 308 13.04 12.07 14.34
CA TRP A 308 11.67 11.58 14.23
C TRP A 308 11.30 10.72 15.46
N PRO A 309 10.09 10.84 16.02
CA PRO A 309 9.06 11.83 15.70
C PRO A 309 9.24 13.16 16.46
N ASP A 310 10.07 13.19 17.51
CA ASP A 310 10.02 14.22 18.57
C ASP A 310 10.30 15.65 18.10
N LEU A 311 11.08 15.83 17.04
CA LEU A 311 11.41 17.15 16.48
C LEU A 311 10.47 17.58 15.35
N PHE A 312 9.45 16.79 15.04
CA PHE A 312 8.44 17.10 14.05
C PHE A 312 7.14 17.56 14.71
N SER A 313 6.48 18.54 14.08
CA SER A 313 5.16 19.01 14.47
C SER A 313 4.17 18.84 13.32
N GLU A 314 2.89 18.65 13.66
CA GLU A 314 1.85 18.51 12.65
C GLU A 314 1.56 19.85 11.95
N ASP A 315 1.40 19.83 10.64
CA ASP A 315 0.97 20.98 9.84
C ASP A 315 -0.51 21.27 10.14
N ALA A 316 -0.77 22.40 10.78
CA ALA A 316 -2.12 22.83 11.14
C ALA A 316 -3.08 22.98 9.94
N ALA A 317 -2.56 23.22 8.73
CA ALA A 317 -3.37 23.33 7.51
C ALA A 317 -3.50 22.01 6.76
N ARG A 318 -2.73 20.97 7.13
CA ARG A 318 -2.71 19.68 6.45
C ARG A 318 -2.58 18.55 7.49
N PRO A 319 -3.70 18.13 8.11
CA PRO A 319 -3.71 17.03 9.07
C PRO A 319 -3.01 15.78 8.51
N GLY A 320 -2.20 15.13 9.35
CA GLY A 320 -1.36 13.99 8.97
C GLY A 320 -0.11 14.34 8.16
N LYS A 321 0.25 15.62 8.05
CA LYS A 321 1.58 16.03 7.56
C LYS A 321 2.42 16.47 8.75
N MET A 322 3.60 15.88 8.88
CA MET A 322 4.53 16.23 9.94
C MET A 322 5.70 16.99 9.33
N ASP A 323 5.96 18.19 9.85
CA ASP A 323 7.06 19.06 9.43
C ASP A 323 8.08 19.22 10.55
N ARG A 324 9.35 19.20 10.17
CA ARG A 324 10.44 19.75 10.96
C ARG A 324 11.05 20.89 10.15
N LEU A 325 10.69 22.11 10.52
CA LEU A 325 11.04 23.32 9.79
C LEU A 325 12.42 23.85 10.21
N ASN A 326 13.10 24.54 9.29
CA ASN A 326 14.34 25.27 9.55
C ASN A 326 15.52 24.41 10.06
N VAL A 327 15.61 23.15 9.64
CA VAL A 327 16.77 22.30 9.94
C VAL A 327 18.01 22.90 9.29
N LYS A 328 19.03 23.18 10.10
CA LYS A 328 20.27 23.81 9.65
C LYS A 328 21.19 22.76 9.06
N MET A 329 21.45 22.84 7.77
CA MET A 329 22.41 21.96 7.10
C MET A 329 23.60 22.78 6.59
N TRP A 330 24.80 22.29 6.82
CA TRP A 330 26.02 22.86 6.24
C TRP A 330 26.32 22.16 4.92
N ILE A 331 26.32 22.89 3.80
CA ILE A 331 26.62 22.35 2.48
C ILE A 331 27.37 23.40 1.64
N GLY A 332 28.39 22.96 0.90
CA GLY A 332 29.11 23.84 -0.05
C GLY A 332 29.74 25.08 0.60
N GLY A 333 30.14 24.98 1.87
CA GLY A 333 30.75 26.08 2.62
C GLY A 333 29.76 27.09 3.22
N GLY A 334 28.46 26.79 3.23
CA GLY A 334 27.44 27.67 3.78
C GLY A 334 26.32 26.96 4.53
N LEU A 335 25.67 27.70 5.43
CA LEU A 335 24.51 27.26 6.18
C LEU A 335 23.23 27.43 5.37
N VAL A 336 22.47 26.36 5.19
CA VAL A 336 21.16 26.37 4.53
C VAL A 336 20.06 25.87 5.46
N LYS A 337 18.86 26.45 5.37
CA LYS A 337 17.69 25.97 6.09
C LYS A 337 16.91 25.00 5.22
N VAL A 338 16.67 23.80 5.75
CA VAL A 338 15.99 22.70 5.08
C VAL A 338 14.72 22.38 5.84
N ASN A 339 13.61 22.29 5.12
CA ASN A 339 12.36 21.83 5.71
C ASN A 339 12.24 20.32 5.45
N MET A 340 12.27 19.55 6.53
CA MET A 340 11.98 18.12 6.48
C MET A 340 10.48 17.94 6.63
N MET A 341 9.91 17.06 5.82
CA MET A 341 8.48 16.83 5.84
C MET A 341 8.19 15.39 5.53
N THR A 342 7.35 14.79 6.36
CA THR A 342 6.85 13.44 6.14
C THR A 342 5.34 13.46 6.09
N TRP A 343 4.80 12.67 5.15
CA TRP A 343 3.40 12.34 5.10
C TRP A 343 3.29 10.84 5.35
N PRO A 344 3.02 10.41 6.59
CA PRO A 344 2.74 9.01 6.90
C PRO A 344 1.77 8.38 5.88
N VAL A 345 0.71 9.10 5.53
CA VAL A 345 -0.32 8.69 4.55
C VAL A 345 0.21 8.54 3.12
N LYS A 346 1.11 9.43 2.67
CA LYS A 346 1.64 9.38 1.30
C LYS A 346 2.89 8.51 1.19
N HIS A 347 3.29 7.89 2.29
CA HIS A 347 4.51 7.12 2.41
C HIS A 347 5.76 7.86 1.90
N ASP A 348 5.83 9.16 2.17
CA ASP A 348 6.87 10.05 1.66
C ASP A 348 7.58 10.78 2.79
N PHE A 349 8.92 10.80 2.72
CA PHE A 349 9.76 11.68 3.51
C PHE A 349 10.66 12.51 2.59
N ARG A 350 10.65 13.83 2.77
CA ARG A 350 11.25 14.78 1.83
C ARG A 350 12.04 15.85 2.54
N LEU A 351 13.17 16.21 1.95
CA LEU A 351 13.95 17.40 2.32
C LEU A 351 13.70 18.46 1.27
N ARG A 352 13.03 19.54 1.64
CA ARG A 352 12.79 20.68 0.74
C ARG A 352 13.92 21.70 0.87
N SER A 353 14.76 21.80 -0.15
CA SER A 353 15.82 22.80 -0.27
C SER A 353 16.33 22.89 -1.71
N GLU A 354 16.36 24.09 -2.27
CA GLU A 354 16.94 24.33 -3.61
C GLU A 354 18.46 24.07 -3.62
N ALA A 355 19.14 24.40 -2.52
CA ALA A 355 20.57 24.18 -2.36
C ALA A 355 20.91 22.68 -2.39
N LEU A 356 20.18 21.86 -1.63
CA LEU A 356 20.39 20.40 -1.64
C LEU A 356 20.15 19.80 -3.03
N ARG A 357 19.04 20.18 -3.66
CA ARG A 357 18.62 19.60 -4.94
C ARG A 357 19.55 20.00 -6.10
N SER A 358 20.12 21.20 -6.04
CA SER A 358 21.01 21.73 -7.08
C SER A 358 22.48 21.36 -6.85
N ALA A 359 22.84 20.81 -5.69
CA ALA A 359 24.22 20.50 -5.33
C ALA A 359 24.79 19.28 -6.08
N GLY A 360 23.93 18.37 -6.56
CA GLY A 360 24.36 17.13 -7.20
C GLY A 360 23.60 16.80 -8.48
N THR A 361 24.08 15.79 -9.18
CA THR A 361 23.48 15.23 -10.40
C THR A 361 23.02 13.79 -10.20
N THR A 362 22.34 13.22 -11.20
CA THR A 362 21.85 11.82 -11.10
C THR A 362 23.02 10.85 -11.07
N GLY A 363 23.04 9.99 -10.04
CA GLY A 363 24.06 8.97 -9.81
C GLY A 363 25.12 9.37 -8.78
N ASP A 364 25.21 10.65 -8.42
CA ASP A 364 26.07 11.09 -7.32
C ASP A 364 25.50 10.60 -5.97
N ILE A 365 26.34 10.52 -4.95
CA ILE A 365 25.93 10.09 -3.61
C ILE A 365 25.71 11.33 -2.74
N LEU A 366 24.52 11.44 -2.16
CA LEU A 366 24.21 12.37 -1.08
C LEU A 366 24.68 11.76 0.23
N ARG A 367 25.62 12.43 0.91
CA ARG A 367 26.11 12.10 2.24
C ARG A 367 25.60 13.13 3.23
N ILE A 368 24.97 12.69 4.31
CA ILE A 368 24.45 13.53 5.40
C ILE A 368 24.99 12.99 6.71
N GLU A 369 25.64 13.82 7.52
CA GLU A 369 26.22 13.42 8.80
C GLU A 369 25.72 14.28 9.94
N LYS A 370 25.61 13.69 11.12
CA LYS A 370 25.47 14.47 12.35
C LYS A 370 26.85 14.91 12.83
N PRO A 371 27.02 16.19 13.19
CA PRO A 371 28.25 16.63 13.83
C PRO A 371 28.38 16.00 15.22
N ALA A 372 29.63 15.72 15.64
CA ALA A 372 29.93 15.17 16.97
C ALA A 372 29.68 16.17 18.11
N GLU A 373 29.79 17.47 17.82
CA GLU A 373 29.59 18.58 18.76
C GLU A 373 28.55 19.59 18.25
N ASP A 374 28.07 20.49 19.12
CA ASP A 374 27.20 21.60 18.71
C ASP A 374 28.00 22.67 17.95
N VAL A 375 28.11 22.46 16.65
CA VAL A 375 28.80 23.33 15.69
C VAL A 375 27.86 24.37 15.05
N GLY A 376 26.67 24.58 15.61
CA GLY A 376 25.69 25.57 15.14
C GLY A 376 24.83 25.14 13.95
N PHE A 377 24.96 23.89 13.50
CA PHE A 377 24.10 23.26 12.48
C PHE A 377 23.73 21.82 12.87
N ASP A 378 22.60 21.34 12.37
CA ASP A 378 22.07 20.00 12.69
C ASP A 378 22.74 18.88 11.88
N TYR A 379 23.13 19.16 10.63
CA TYR A 379 23.79 18.18 9.76
C TYR A 379 24.87 18.80 8.88
N TYR A 380 25.93 18.06 8.65
CA TYR A 380 26.87 18.28 7.55
C TYR A 380 26.39 17.53 6.32
N VAL A 381 26.46 18.14 5.13
CA VAL A 381 26.02 17.54 3.88
C VAL A 381 27.08 17.70 2.80
N GLU A 382 27.36 16.59 2.12
CA GLU A 382 28.31 16.52 1.02
C GLU A 382 27.70 15.74 -0.16
N ILE A 383 28.05 16.15 -1.38
CA ILE A 383 27.76 15.40 -2.60
C ILE A 383 29.06 14.74 -3.03
N ILE A 384 29.06 13.41 -3.14
CA ILE A 384 30.18 12.63 -3.66
C ILE A 384 29.90 12.35 -5.15
N PRO A 385 30.60 13.03 -6.08
CA PRO A 385 30.34 12.87 -7.50
C PRO A 385 30.82 11.51 -8.02
N GLN A 386 30.16 10.99 -9.06
CA GLN A 386 30.64 9.80 -9.76
C GLN A 386 32.07 9.98 -10.28
N GLY A 387 32.92 8.98 -10.02
CA GLY A 387 34.30 8.94 -10.52
C GLY A 387 35.33 9.68 -9.65
N THR A 388 34.94 10.19 -8.47
CA THR A 388 35.93 10.60 -7.47
C THR A 388 36.52 9.39 -6.74
N SER A 389 37.67 9.58 -6.08
CA SER A 389 38.36 8.53 -5.32
C SER A 389 37.49 7.89 -4.26
N ASP A 390 36.59 8.67 -3.67
CA ASP A 390 35.81 8.26 -2.50
C ASP A 390 34.46 7.65 -2.89
N TYR A 391 34.09 7.73 -4.18
CA TYR A 391 32.78 7.32 -4.66
C TYR A 391 32.48 5.85 -4.36
N ASP A 392 33.42 4.95 -4.67
CA ASP A 392 33.21 3.51 -4.50
C ASP A 392 33.09 3.13 -3.02
N ALA A 393 33.87 3.77 -2.14
CA ALA A 393 33.79 3.53 -0.70
C ALA A 393 32.39 3.89 -0.14
N TYR A 394 31.82 5.03 -0.54
CA TYR A 394 30.46 5.41 -0.13
C TYR A 394 29.37 4.64 -0.89
N LEU A 395 29.66 4.16 -2.10
CA LEU A 395 28.75 3.32 -2.87
C LEU A 395 28.54 1.96 -2.18
N ASP A 396 29.60 1.40 -1.62
CA ASP A 396 29.56 0.14 -0.88
C ASP A 396 28.72 0.26 0.40
N LEU A 397 28.67 1.46 1.00
CA LEU A 397 27.78 1.75 2.13
C LEU A 397 26.30 1.87 1.72
N CYS A 398 25.98 2.04 0.43
CA CYS A 398 24.61 2.07 -0.08
C CYS A 398 24.02 0.65 -0.26
N VAL A 399 23.92 -0.10 0.85
CA VAL A 399 23.53 -1.52 0.86
C VAL A 399 22.04 -1.78 0.73
N ASN A 400 21.19 -0.83 1.12
CA ASN A 400 19.74 -1.01 1.11
C ASN A 400 19.13 -0.55 -0.21
N SER A 401 18.36 -1.42 -0.85
CA SER A 401 17.65 -1.11 -2.09
C SER A 401 16.24 -0.55 -1.84
N VAL A 402 15.74 0.26 -2.78
CA VAL A 402 14.36 0.76 -2.75
C VAL A 402 13.52 0.04 -3.79
N ARG A 403 12.39 -0.56 -3.37
CA ARG A 403 11.47 -1.26 -4.27
C ARG A 403 11.05 -0.34 -5.43
N ASN A 404 11.12 -0.85 -6.66
CA ASN A 404 10.78 -0.13 -7.89
C ASN A 404 11.61 1.16 -8.17
N SER A 405 12.80 1.28 -7.58
CA SER A 405 13.71 2.40 -7.81
C SER A 405 15.15 1.91 -7.91
N LYS A 406 16.01 2.63 -8.65
CA LYS A 406 17.46 2.40 -8.65
C LYS A 406 18.17 3.04 -7.45
N LYS A 407 17.40 3.73 -6.60
CA LYS A 407 17.89 4.35 -5.38
C LYS A 407 18.40 3.26 -4.43
N ARG A 408 19.61 3.45 -3.94
CA ARG A 408 20.20 2.69 -2.84
C ARG A 408 20.62 3.66 -1.73
N TRP A 409 20.62 3.18 -0.50
CA TRP A 409 20.94 3.99 0.67
C TRP A 409 21.56 3.15 1.79
N GLY A 410 22.15 3.80 2.80
CA GLY A 410 22.68 3.13 3.98
C GLY A 410 23.09 4.09 5.08
N TYR A 411 23.55 3.51 6.19
CA TYR A 411 24.09 4.22 7.35
C TYR A 411 25.48 3.70 7.68
N TYR A 412 26.32 4.55 8.26
CA TYR A 412 27.63 4.19 8.80
C TYR A 412 27.88 4.96 10.11
N ARG A 413 28.92 4.54 10.81
CA ARG A 413 29.37 5.07 12.10
C ARG A 413 30.85 5.35 12.08
#